data_AF-A0A9R1E592-F1
#
_entry.id   AF-A0A9R1E592-F1
#
_cell.length_a   1.000
_cell.length_b   1.000
_cell.length_c   1.000
_cell.angle_alpha   90.00
_cell.angle_beta   90.00
_cell.angle_gamma   90.00
#
_symmetry.space_group_name_H-M   'P 1'
#
loop_
_entity.id
_entity.type
_entity.pdbx_description
1 polymer ?
#
loop_
_entity_poly.entity_id
_entity_poly.type
_entity_poly.pdbx_seq_one_letter_code
_entity_poly.pdbx_strand_id
1 'polypeptide(L)'
;MPGVIPVASGGIHVWHMPALTEIFGDDSVLQFGGGTLGHTWGNAPGAAANRVALEACVQARNEGRDLAREACEVWKAIKFEFEPVDTID
;
A
#
# COMPACT_ATOMS: atom_id res chain seq x y z
N MET A 1 18.12 14.76 -20.78
CA MET A 1 18.39 13.67 -19.80
C MET A 1 17.07 12.89 -19.66
N PRO A 2 17.08 11.55 -19.67
CA PRO A 2 15.84 10.78 -19.45
C PRO A 2 15.27 11.05 -18.05
N GLY A 3 13.97 10.84 -17.87
CA GLY A 3 13.30 10.95 -16.58
C GLY A 3 13.81 9.92 -15.57
N VAL A 4 13.66 10.22 -14.28
CA VAL A 4 13.97 9.31 -13.16
C VAL A 4 12.70 8.98 -12.41
N ILE A 5 12.61 7.77 -11.83
CA ILE A 5 11.47 7.36 -11.00
C ILE A 5 11.80 7.65 -9.52
N PRO A 6 11.02 8.49 -8.82
CA PRO A 6 11.18 8.69 -7.39
C PRO A 6 10.90 7.41 -6.59
N VAL A 7 11.69 7.17 -5.55
CA VAL A 7 11.54 6.01 -4.65
C VAL A 7 11.26 6.50 -3.24
N ALA A 8 10.09 6.17 -2.70
CA ALA A 8 9.76 6.33 -1.29
C ALA A 8 10.19 5.07 -0.53
N SER A 9 11.05 5.23 0.49
CA SER A 9 11.54 4.12 1.30
C SER A 9 11.93 4.59 2.71
N GLY A 10 12.15 3.67 3.63
CA GLY A 10 12.60 3.96 5.00
C GLY A 10 11.45 3.94 6.02
N GLY A 11 11.25 2.79 6.68
CA GLY A 11 10.25 2.66 7.75
C GLY A 11 8.78 2.74 7.30
N ILE A 12 8.50 2.75 6.00
CA ILE A 12 7.13 2.82 5.48
C ILE A 12 6.38 1.48 5.61
N HIS A 13 5.07 1.59 5.80
CA HIS A 13 4.11 0.50 5.98
C HIS A 13 2.70 0.98 5.59
N VAL A 14 1.72 0.07 5.55
CA VAL A 14 0.35 0.29 5.03
C VAL A 14 -0.31 1.61 5.45
N TRP A 15 -0.21 2.03 6.71
CA TRP A 15 -0.79 3.30 7.18
C TRP A 15 -0.28 4.58 6.50
N HIS A 16 0.89 4.53 5.87
CA HIS A 16 1.44 5.66 5.12
C HIS A 16 0.83 5.79 3.71
N MET A 17 0.09 4.78 3.24
CA MET A 17 -0.37 4.71 1.85
C MET A 17 -1.17 5.93 1.37
N PRO A 18 -2.08 6.54 2.17
CA PRO A 18 -2.78 7.75 1.74
C PRO A 18 -1.81 8.89 1.41
N ALA A 19 -0.86 9.16 2.31
CA ALA A 19 0.15 10.20 2.12
C ALA A 19 1.12 9.85 0.97
N LEU A 20 1.54 8.60 0.85
CA LEU A 20 2.44 8.17 -0.23
C LEU A 20 1.79 8.35 -1.62
N THR A 21 0.50 8.00 -1.74
CA THR A 21 -0.27 8.14 -2.98
C THR A 21 -0.47 9.60 -3.37
N GLU A 22 -0.67 10.49 -2.38
CA GLU A 22 -0.85 11.93 -2.60
C GLU A 22 0.47 12.65 -2.93
N ILE A 23 1.57 12.30 -2.24
CA ILE A 23 2.87 12.97 -2.40
C ILE A 23 3.57 12.55 -3.70
N PHE A 24 3.61 11.24 -3.99
CA PHE A 24 4.45 10.72 -5.07
C PHE A 24 3.68 10.44 -6.36
N GLY A 25 2.36 10.28 -6.29
CA GLY A 25 1.55 9.95 -7.46
C GLY A 25 1.89 8.59 -8.08
N ASP A 26 1.47 8.41 -9.33
CA ASP A 26 1.47 7.10 -10.00
C ASP A 26 2.85 6.68 -10.51
N ASP A 27 3.67 7.65 -10.91
CA ASP A 27 5.02 7.40 -11.44
C ASP A 27 6.06 7.33 -10.33
N SER A 28 5.86 6.41 -9.38
CA SER A 28 6.73 6.24 -8.22
C SER A 28 6.93 4.79 -7.80
N VAL A 29 7.99 4.53 -7.05
CA VAL A 29 8.21 3.24 -6.37
C VAL A 29 8.05 3.43 -4.88
N LEU A 30 7.20 2.61 -4.26
CA LEU A 30 7.02 2.54 -2.82
C LEU A 30 7.70 1.27 -2.28
N GLN A 31 8.86 1.40 -1.66
CA GLN A 31 9.67 0.26 -1.21
C GLN A 31 9.36 -0.14 0.24
N PHE A 32 8.52 -1.15 0.41
CA PHE A 32 8.15 -1.72 1.71
C PHE A 32 9.10 -2.86 2.13
N GLY A 33 10.18 -2.52 2.83
CA GLY A 33 11.07 -3.49 3.47
C GLY A 33 10.41 -4.10 4.72
N GLY A 34 10.63 -3.48 5.88
CA GLY A 34 10.00 -3.90 7.14
C GLY A 34 8.47 -3.91 7.10
N GLY A 35 7.86 -3.02 6.30
CA GLY A 35 6.41 -2.99 6.09
C GLY A 35 5.84 -4.22 5.35
N THR A 36 6.69 -5.05 4.74
CA THR A 36 6.29 -6.37 4.18
C THR A 36 6.72 -7.49 5.12
N LEU A 37 8.00 -7.52 5.48
CA LEU A 37 8.62 -8.63 6.22
C LEU A 37 8.14 -8.73 7.68
N GLY A 38 7.67 -7.62 8.25
CA GLY A 38 7.14 -7.57 9.62
C GLY A 38 5.69 -8.01 9.75
N HIS A 39 5.02 -8.40 8.66
CA HIS A 39 3.63 -8.84 8.72
C HIS A 39 3.51 -10.17 9.49
N THR A 40 2.55 -10.26 10.41
CA THR A 40 2.42 -11.38 11.35
C THR A 40 2.15 -12.73 10.69
N TRP A 41 1.60 -12.72 9.47
CA TRP A 41 1.34 -13.91 8.66
C TRP A 41 2.42 -14.19 7.60
N GLY A 42 3.54 -13.46 7.62
CA GLY A 42 4.67 -13.66 6.70
C GLY A 42 4.68 -12.73 5.49
N ASN A 43 5.65 -12.96 4.59
CA ASN A 43 5.99 -12.03 3.51
C ASN A 43 4.89 -11.89 2.45
N ALA A 44 4.30 -13.01 2.03
CA ALA A 44 3.25 -13.01 1.02
C ALA A 44 2.01 -12.21 1.45
N PRO A 45 1.43 -12.43 2.65
CA PRO A 45 0.33 -11.58 3.12
C PRO A 45 0.77 -10.15 3.40
N GLY A 46 2.01 -9.91 3.83
CA GLY A 46 2.55 -8.54 3.96
C GLY A 46 2.59 -7.78 2.63
N ALA A 47 3.04 -8.43 1.56
CA ALA A 47 3.05 -7.85 0.22
C ALA A 47 1.63 -7.61 -0.29
N ALA A 48 0.73 -8.56 -0.06
CA ALA A 48 -0.68 -8.41 -0.42
C ALA A 48 -1.36 -7.27 0.36
N ALA A 49 -1.07 -7.10 1.65
CA ALA A 49 -1.58 -5.98 2.45
C ALA A 49 -1.11 -4.63 1.90
N ASN A 50 0.16 -4.50 1.52
CA ASN A 50 0.69 -3.30 0.87
C ASN A 50 -0.01 -3.04 -0.48
N ARG A 51 -0.23 -4.08 -1.29
CA ARG A 51 -0.93 -3.96 -2.57
C ARG A 51 -2.38 -3.49 -2.41
N VAL A 52 -3.15 -4.15 -1.56
CA VAL A 52 -4.57 -3.82 -1.33
C VAL A 52 -4.73 -2.40 -0.78
N ALA A 53 -3.88 -2.00 0.16
CA ALA A 53 -3.89 -0.63 0.67
C ALA A 53 -3.60 0.41 -0.42
N LEU A 54 -2.65 0.13 -1.32
CA LEU A 54 -2.32 1.02 -2.43
C LEU A 54 -3.48 1.15 -3.41
N GLU A 55 -4.05 0.01 -3.83
CA GLU A 55 -5.19 -0.01 -4.74
C GLU A 55 -6.39 0.75 -4.19
N ALA A 56 -6.71 0.60 -2.90
CA ALA A 56 -7.80 1.32 -2.26
C ALA A 56 -7.55 2.84 -2.21
N CYS A 57 -6.32 3.26 -1.93
CA CYS A 57 -5.96 4.68 -1.93
C CYS A 57 -6.01 5.28 -3.34
N VAL A 58 -5.49 4.56 -4.34
CA VAL A 58 -5.53 4.97 -5.76
C VAL A 58 -6.97 5.04 -6.25
N GLN A 59 -7.80 4.05 -5.93
CA GLN A 59 -9.22 4.07 -6.29
C GLN A 59 -9.94 5.27 -5.66
N ALA A 60 -9.80 5.46 -4.34
CA ALA A 60 -10.42 6.58 -3.64
C ALA A 60 -9.98 7.94 -4.22
N ARG A 61 -8.68 8.11 -4.50
CA ARG A 61 -8.16 9.32 -5.18
C ARG A 61 -8.79 9.51 -6.55
N ASN A 62 -8.89 8.44 -7.35
CA ASN A 62 -9.47 8.49 -8.70
C ASN A 62 -10.98 8.76 -8.67
N GLU A 63 -11.67 8.39 -7.60
CA GLU A 63 -13.07 8.75 -7.32
C GLU A 63 -13.23 10.20 -6.79
N GLY A 64 -12.13 10.96 -6.68
CA GLY A 64 -12.12 12.36 -6.27
C GLY A 64 -12.14 12.58 -4.76
N ARG A 65 -11.84 11.55 -3.95
CA ARG A 65 -11.82 11.64 -2.49
C ARG A 65 -10.56 12.33 -1.99
N ASP A 66 -10.71 13.08 -0.89
CA ASP A 66 -9.61 13.77 -0.20
C ASP A 66 -8.93 12.80 0.76
N LEU A 67 -7.83 12.15 0.32
CA LEU A 67 -7.14 11.13 1.10
C LEU A 67 -6.65 11.64 2.47
N ALA A 68 -6.24 12.91 2.58
CA ALA A 68 -5.78 13.49 3.84
C ALA A 68 -6.90 13.58 4.89
N ARG A 69 -8.16 13.69 4.46
CA ARG A 69 -9.34 13.78 5.35
C ARG A 69 -10.12 12.49 5.46
N GLU A 70 -10.15 11.70 4.41
CA GLU A 70 -11.03 10.55 4.25
C GLU A 70 -10.32 9.20 4.38
N ALA A 71 -9.00 9.19 4.63
CA ALA A 71 -8.22 7.95 4.77
C ALA A 71 -8.89 6.93 5.71
N CYS A 72 -9.38 7.35 6.87
CA CYS A 72 -10.05 6.45 7.82
C CYS A 72 -11.28 5.76 7.22
N GLU A 73 -12.04 6.44 6.37
CA GLU A 73 -13.20 5.86 5.70
C GLU A 73 -12.77 4.94 4.54
N VAL A 74 -11.69 5.28 3.82
CA VAL A 74 -11.06 4.36 2.85
C VAL A 74 -10.60 3.08 3.57
N TRP A 75 -9.97 3.20 4.73
CA TRP A 75 -9.48 2.08 5.53
C TRP A 75 -10.59 1.11 5.94
N LYS A 76 -11.76 1.62 6.32
CA LYS A 76 -12.91 0.77 6.69
C LYS A 76 -13.43 -0.06 5.53
N ALA A 77 -13.23 0.40 4.29
CA ALA A 77 -13.67 -0.30 3.09
C ALA A 77 -12.66 -1.35 2.59
N ILE A 78 -11.41 -1.29 3.06
CA ILE A 78 -10.38 -2.25 2.69
C ILE A 78 -10.73 -3.63 3.23
N LYS A 79 -10.80 -4.61 2.33
CA LYS A 79 -10.93 -6.02 2.64
C LYS A 79 -9.65 -6.73 2.24
N PHE A 80 -9.10 -7.49 3.17
CA PHE A 80 -7.92 -8.29 2.95
C PHE A 80 -8.30 -9.76 3.10
N GLU A 81 -8.35 -10.46 1.98
CA GLU A 81 -8.49 -11.91 1.92
C GLU A 81 -7.20 -12.47 1.34
N PHE A 82 -6.58 -13.40 2.06
CA PHE A 82 -5.34 -14.04 1.64
C PHE A 82 -5.46 -15.54 1.86
N GLU A 83 -5.39 -16.30 0.79
CA GLU A 83 -5.29 -17.75 0.85
C GLU A 83 -3.83 -18.13 1.12
N PRO A 84 -3.53 -18.82 2.22
CA PRO A 84 -2.18 -19.28 2.51
C PRO A 84 -1.71 -20.25 1.42
N VAL A 85 -0.64 -19.87 0.71
CA VAL A 85 -0.01 -20.71 -0.32
C VAL A 85 0.80 -21.87 0.28
N ASP A 86 1.14 -21.79 1.57
CA ASP A 86 1.81 -22.87 2.30
C ASP A 86 0.77 -23.78 2.98
N THR A 87 0.07 -24.59 2.19
CA THR A 87 -0.71 -25.71 2.72
C THR A 87 0.24 -26.90 2.92
N ILE A 88 0.28 -27.45 4.14
CA ILE A 88 0.93 -28.75 4.36
C ILE A 88 -0.03 -29.79 3.77
N ASP A 89 0.40 -30.47 2.70
CA ASP A 89 -0.29 -31.63 2.14
C ASP A 89 -0.49 -32.74 3.19
#